data_AF-A0A1E3JD02-F1
#
_entry.id   AF-A0A1E3JD02-F1
#
_cell.length_a   1.000
_cell.length_b   1.000
_cell.length_c   1.000
_cell.angle_alpha   90.00
_cell.angle_beta   90.00
_cell.angle_gamma   90.00
#
_symmetry.space_group_name_H-M   'P 1'
#
loop_
_entity.id
_entity.type
_entity.pdbx_description
1 polymer ?
#
loop_
_entity_poly.entity_id
_entity_poly.type
_entity_poly.pdbx_seq_one_letter_code
_entity_poly.pdbx_strand_id
1 'polypeptide(L)'
;MFHSKSPLTPNNTLYTPISRVPPISATHRSFPQSPPAHSYPPTPRPLFENTISRQPKEPKKKRERLKWTKVRSILYHSSFWFCVLLNAALLVAAAWGMGEQAWRTGGQKNWNVLVVVLAYVITMLKTMPKPYIPTKPDDVPPKVANHVATEYSRTAVISHISQATTGQQEGWGRPGTKWEGKHFRSWILGSVSVMREALGVKDDLSYSPLSFQPFYNALTRIPSSSPENPFESPSSSSTIPPQEDTGLRVLLNSWVKYIEQARYAKREPGEREAGAVERLVEIVLLTMKIKEEKGNTPAQNKS
;
A
#
# COMPACT_ATOMS: atom_id res chain seq x y z
N MET A 1 -11.69 -64.50 -6.09
CA MET A 1 -12.38 -64.24 -7.36
C MET A 1 -12.72 -62.75 -7.42
N PHE A 2 -12.07 -62.03 -8.34
CA PHE A 2 -12.42 -60.76 -9.02
C PHE A 2 -12.90 -59.55 -8.18
N HIS A 3 -12.49 -58.29 -8.40
CA HIS A 3 -11.52 -57.64 -9.28
C HIS A 3 -11.24 -56.22 -8.73
N SER A 4 -9.98 -55.79 -8.83
CA SER A 4 -9.47 -54.43 -8.61
C SER A 4 -10.15 -53.35 -9.47
N LYS A 5 -10.38 -52.16 -8.90
CA LYS A 5 -10.55 -50.88 -9.62
C LYS A 5 -10.03 -49.69 -8.80
N SER A 6 -8.81 -49.26 -9.10
CA SER A 6 -8.42 -47.83 -9.27
C SER A 6 -8.18 -47.63 -10.78
N PRO A 7 -7.92 -46.44 -11.37
CA PRO A 7 -7.73 -45.07 -10.83
C PRO A 7 -8.48 -43.97 -11.64
N LEU A 8 -8.46 -42.69 -11.21
CA LEU A 8 -8.56 -41.56 -12.15
C LEU A 8 -7.78 -40.33 -11.63
N THR A 9 -6.92 -39.84 -12.51
CA THR A 9 -6.09 -38.63 -12.47
C THR A 9 -6.91 -37.36 -12.79
N PRO A 10 -6.52 -36.16 -12.31
CA PRO A 10 -7.01 -34.92 -12.89
C PRO A 10 -6.21 -34.54 -14.14
N ASN A 11 -6.97 -34.25 -15.20
CA ASN A 11 -6.51 -33.97 -16.55
C ASN A 11 -6.06 -32.51 -16.71
N ASN A 12 -4.92 -32.32 -17.36
CA ASN A 12 -4.49 -31.06 -17.96
C ASN A 12 -5.28 -30.83 -19.24
N THR A 13 -5.93 -29.67 -19.37
CA THR A 13 -6.45 -29.15 -20.64
C THR A 13 -6.41 -27.62 -20.55
N LEU A 14 -5.40 -26.98 -21.14
CA LEU A 14 -5.26 -26.62 -22.56
C LEU A 14 -5.72 -25.19 -22.82
N TYR A 15 -4.69 -24.35 -23.00
CA TYR A 15 -4.66 -23.14 -23.80
C TYR A 15 -5.66 -23.18 -24.97
N THR A 16 -6.50 -22.15 -25.05
CA THR A 16 -7.16 -21.77 -26.30
C THR A 16 -6.55 -20.47 -26.81
N PRO A 17 -6.11 -20.42 -28.08
CA PRO A 17 -5.52 -19.24 -28.70
C PRO A 17 -6.59 -18.21 -29.06
N ILE A 18 -6.29 -16.94 -28.79
CA ILE A 18 -7.12 -15.80 -29.17
C ILE A 18 -7.20 -15.70 -30.70
N SER A 19 -8.45 -15.64 -31.15
CA SER A 19 -8.92 -15.58 -32.51
C SER A 19 -8.31 -14.44 -33.33
N ARG A 20 -7.91 -14.77 -34.56
CA ARG A 20 -7.56 -13.85 -35.64
C ARG A 20 -8.73 -12.93 -35.95
N VAL A 21 -8.46 -11.63 -35.99
CA VAL A 21 -9.33 -10.61 -36.57
C VAL A 21 -9.18 -10.66 -38.09
N PRO A 22 -10.26 -10.66 -38.89
CA PRO A 22 -10.18 -10.61 -40.35
C PRO A 22 -9.75 -9.21 -40.85
N PRO A 23 -9.05 -9.12 -42.01
CA PRO A 23 -8.77 -7.84 -42.65
C PRO A 23 -10.06 -7.29 -43.26
N ILE A 24 -10.55 -6.18 -42.72
CA ILE A 24 -11.67 -5.44 -43.30
C ILE A 24 -11.13 -4.63 -44.48
N SER A 25 -11.63 -4.97 -45.66
CA SER A 25 -11.45 -4.28 -46.92
C SER A 25 -11.67 -2.77 -46.77
N ALA A 26 -10.71 -2.00 -47.28
CA ALA A 26 -10.78 -0.56 -47.39
C ALA A 26 -11.90 -0.15 -48.36
N THR A 27 -13.10 0.10 -47.84
CA THR A 27 -14.14 0.83 -48.56
C THR A 27 -13.94 2.33 -48.32
N HIS A 28 -13.57 3.00 -49.40
CA HIS A 28 -13.40 4.44 -49.55
C HIS A 28 -14.65 5.21 -49.07
N ARG A 29 -14.67 5.64 -47.81
CA ARG A 29 -15.62 6.65 -47.32
C ARG A 29 -15.05 8.03 -47.59
N SER A 30 -15.67 8.71 -48.54
CA SER A 30 -15.57 10.15 -48.74
C SER A 30 -15.86 10.86 -47.41
N PHE A 31 -14.87 11.66 -46.95
CA PHE A 31 -15.05 12.61 -45.87
C PHE A 31 -16.08 13.67 -46.29
N PRO A 32 -17.11 13.97 -45.49
CA PRO A 32 -17.83 15.22 -45.67
C PRO A 32 -16.88 16.38 -45.38
N GLN A 33 -16.85 17.32 -46.33
CA GLN A 33 -16.13 18.57 -46.28
C GLN A 33 -16.26 19.24 -44.91
N SER A 34 -15.10 19.68 -44.40
CA SER A 34 -14.98 20.65 -43.32
C SER A 34 -15.90 21.85 -43.58
N PRO A 35 -16.65 22.34 -42.58
CA PRO A 35 -17.34 23.62 -42.70
C PRO A 35 -16.32 24.75 -42.91
N PRO A 36 -16.68 25.79 -43.69
CA PRO A 36 -15.79 26.91 -43.97
C PRO A 36 -15.39 27.62 -42.68
N ALA A 37 -14.12 28.01 -42.61
CA ALA A 37 -13.56 28.81 -41.53
C ALA A 37 -14.39 30.09 -41.35
N HIS A 38 -15.23 30.13 -40.32
CA HIS A 38 -15.74 31.39 -39.81
C HIS A 38 -14.55 32.15 -39.21
N SER A 39 -14.09 33.16 -39.96
CA SER A 39 -13.24 34.23 -39.47
C SER A 39 -13.91 34.84 -38.23
N TYR A 40 -13.42 34.47 -37.06
CA TYR A 40 -13.74 35.21 -35.85
C TYR A 40 -13.13 36.61 -35.98
N PRO A 41 -13.88 37.69 -35.70
CA PRO A 41 -13.30 39.01 -35.60
C PRO A 41 -12.23 39.00 -34.48
N PRO A 42 -11.14 39.75 -34.63
CA PRO A 42 -10.11 39.82 -33.60
C PRO A 42 -10.72 40.39 -32.32
N THR A 43 -10.77 39.56 -31.27
CA THR A 43 -11.13 40.00 -29.92
C THR A 43 -10.20 41.16 -29.53
N PRO A 44 -10.74 42.36 -29.24
CA PRO A 44 -9.90 43.49 -28.82
C PRO A 44 -9.19 43.11 -27.52
N ARG A 45 -7.86 43.17 -27.55
CA ARG A 45 -7.01 43.04 -26.37
C ARG A 45 -7.36 44.19 -25.42
N PRO A 46 -7.75 43.94 -24.16
CA PRO A 46 -7.75 44.99 -23.16
C PRO A 46 -6.30 45.36 -22.85
N LEU A 47 -5.86 46.49 -23.42
CA LEU A 47 -4.77 47.31 -22.92
C LEU A 47 -5.25 47.95 -21.61
N PHE A 48 -4.99 47.29 -20.48
CA PHE A 48 -5.01 47.91 -19.16
C PHE A 48 -3.74 47.40 -18.45
N GLU A 49 -2.66 48.14 -18.59
CA GLU A 49 -2.30 49.27 -17.73
C GLU A 49 -1.84 48.76 -16.36
N ASN A 50 -0.51 48.77 -16.21
CA ASN A 50 0.21 48.49 -14.98
C ASN A 50 -0.14 49.54 -13.92
N THR A 51 -1.29 49.40 -13.28
CA THR A 51 -1.53 50.10 -12.02
C THR A 51 -1.07 49.21 -10.88
N ILE A 52 0.06 49.59 -10.30
CA ILE A 52 0.61 49.07 -9.05
C ILE A 52 -0.49 49.22 -7.97
N SER A 53 -1.30 48.17 -7.78
CA SER A 53 -2.29 48.10 -6.73
C SER A 53 -1.56 47.85 -5.40
N ARG A 54 -1.29 48.94 -4.68
CA ARG A 54 -0.97 48.93 -3.25
C ARG A 54 -2.13 48.26 -2.51
N GLN A 55 -1.99 46.97 -2.25
CA GLN A 55 -2.84 46.25 -1.31
C GLN A 55 -2.63 46.84 0.11
N PRO A 56 -3.68 47.35 0.78
CA PRO A 56 -3.59 47.74 2.17
C PRO A 56 -3.38 46.47 3.02
N LYS A 57 -2.33 46.48 3.84
CA LYS A 57 -2.04 45.42 4.81
C LYS A 57 -3.14 45.39 5.87
N GLU A 58 -4.11 44.49 5.70
CA GLU A 58 -5.08 44.20 6.75
C GLU A 58 -4.39 43.56 7.98
N PRO A 59 -4.73 44.01 9.20
CA PRO A 59 -4.15 43.48 10.42
C PRO A 59 -4.62 42.06 10.74
N LYS A 60 -3.63 41.20 10.94
CA LYS A 60 -3.65 39.81 11.39
C LYS A 60 -4.66 39.52 12.52
N LYS A 61 -5.88 39.10 12.18
CA LYS A 61 -6.82 38.38 13.09
C LYS A 61 -7.01 36.91 12.69
N LYS A 62 -5.94 36.24 12.25
CA LYS A 62 -5.98 34.86 11.70
C LYS A 62 -5.39 33.78 12.63
N ARG A 63 -5.35 34.02 13.95
CA ARG A 63 -4.73 33.08 14.91
C ARG A 63 -5.70 32.26 15.79
N GLU A 64 -7.00 32.58 15.79
CA GLU A 64 -7.97 31.83 16.63
C GLU A 64 -8.87 30.84 15.87
N ARG A 65 -9.14 31.08 14.58
CA ARG A 65 -10.05 30.20 13.80
C ARG A 65 -9.47 28.78 13.56
N LEU A 66 -8.14 28.60 13.60
CA LEU A 66 -7.51 27.28 13.41
C LEU A 66 -7.56 26.38 14.65
N LYS A 67 -7.78 26.93 15.85
CA LYS A 67 -7.89 26.11 17.08
C LYS A 67 -9.25 25.40 17.15
N TRP A 68 -10.32 26.07 16.69
CA TRP A 68 -11.68 25.54 16.74
C TRP A 68 -11.93 24.35 15.80
N THR A 69 -11.27 24.28 14.63
CA THR A 69 -11.42 23.14 13.72
C THR A 69 -10.76 21.86 14.27
N LYS A 70 -9.60 21.99 14.94
CA LYS A 70 -8.96 20.86 15.63
C LYS A 70 -9.78 20.38 16.82
N VAL A 71 -10.32 21.29 17.62
CA VAL A 71 -11.18 20.94 18.76
C VAL A 71 -12.44 20.21 18.30
N ARG A 72 -13.09 20.64 17.21
CA ARG A 72 -14.25 19.92 16.65
C ARG A 72 -13.91 18.50 16.23
N SER A 73 -12.80 18.30 15.52
CA SER A 73 -12.38 16.96 15.08
C SER A 73 -12.11 16.02 16.28
N ILE A 74 -11.48 16.53 17.33
CA ILE A 74 -11.23 15.77 18.57
C ILE A 74 -12.54 15.44 19.29
N LEU A 75 -13.49 16.37 19.32
CA LEU A 75 -14.80 16.17 19.94
C LEU A 75 -15.63 15.10 19.21
N TYR A 76 -15.58 15.06 17.87
CA TYR A 76 -16.25 14.04 17.08
C TYR A 76 -15.61 12.66 17.25
N HIS A 77 -14.27 12.59 17.28
CA HIS A 77 -13.60 11.31 17.44
C HIS A 77 -13.81 10.74 18.84
N SER A 78 -13.75 11.59 19.88
CA SER A 78 -14.02 11.17 21.26
C SER A 78 -15.48 10.78 21.48
N SER A 79 -16.46 11.51 20.92
CA SER A 79 -17.88 11.15 21.05
C SER A 79 -18.22 9.85 20.31
N PHE A 80 -17.60 9.61 19.14
CA PHE A 80 -17.74 8.37 18.40
C PHE A 80 -17.20 7.17 19.22
N TRP A 81 -15.96 7.26 19.73
CA TRP A 81 -15.37 6.20 20.54
C TRP A 81 -16.12 5.99 21.86
N PHE A 82 -16.58 7.05 22.51
CA PHE A 82 -17.42 6.96 23.69
C PHE A 82 -18.73 6.23 23.39
N CYS A 83 -19.39 6.53 22.26
CA CYS A 83 -20.61 5.85 21.84
C CYS A 83 -20.36 4.37 21.54
N VAL A 84 -19.24 4.03 20.88
CA VAL A 84 -18.85 2.63 20.62
C VAL A 84 -18.60 1.88 21.91
N LEU A 85 -17.85 2.47 22.86
CA LEU A 85 -17.59 1.86 24.17
C LEU A 85 -18.87 1.69 24.99
N LEU A 86 -19.75 2.70 24.97
CA LEU A 86 -21.05 2.64 25.65
C LEU A 86 -21.93 1.53 25.07
N ASN A 87 -22.01 1.40 23.73
CA ASN A 87 -22.74 0.33 23.07
C ASN A 87 -22.14 -1.03 23.38
N ALA A 88 -20.80 -1.17 23.36
CA ALA A 88 -20.13 -2.42 23.71
C ALA A 88 -20.41 -2.82 25.17
N ALA A 89 -20.34 -1.89 26.12
CA ALA A 89 -20.69 -2.14 27.51
C ALA A 89 -22.16 -2.55 27.66
N LEU A 90 -23.08 -1.89 26.96
CA LEU A 90 -24.50 -2.26 26.94
C LEU A 90 -24.71 -3.68 26.40
N LEU A 91 -23.97 -4.05 25.34
CA LEU A 91 -24.06 -5.36 24.69
C LEU A 91 -23.52 -6.45 25.61
N VAL A 92 -22.40 -6.20 26.29
CA VAL A 92 -21.84 -7.11 27.31
C VAL A 92 -22.79 -7.24 28.49
N ALA A 93 -23.38 -6.16 28.99
CA ALA A 93 -24.36 -6.21 30.08
C ALA A 93 -25.63 -6.99 29.68
N ALA A 94 -26.12 -6.80 28.45
CA ALA A 94 -27.25 -7.55 27.92
C ALA A 94 -26.92 -9.05 27.75
N ALA A 95 -25.74 -9.36 27.21
CA ALA A 95 -25.26 -10.74 27.07
C ALA A 95 -25.04 -11.40 28.43
N TRP A 96 -24.52 -10.67 29.42
CA TRP A 96 -24.34 -11.14 30.78
C TRP A 96 -25.68 -11.44 31.45
N GLY A 97 -26.64 -10.51 31.37
CA GLY A 97 -27.99 -10.72 31.91
C GLY A 97 -28.72 -11.90 31.26
N MET A 98 -28.55 -12.07 29.94
CA MET A 98 -29.07 -13.24 29.24
C MET A 98 -28.35 -14.54 29.65
N GLY A 99 -27.04 -14.50 29.85
CA GLY A 99 -26.25 -15.65 30.30
C GLY A 99 -26.61 -16.09 31.72
N GLU A 100 -26.84 -15.13 32.62
CA GLU A 100 -27.22 -15.40 34.01
C GLU A 100 -28.65 -15.96 34.11
N GLN A 101 -29.57 -15.47 33.28
CA GLN A 101 -30.90 -16.08 33.13
C GLN A 101 -30.81 -17.46 32.45
N ALA A 102 -29.92 -17.65 31.50
CA ALA A 102 -29.72 -18.93 30.82
C ALA A 102 -29.13 -20.00 31.73
N TRP A 103 -28.29 -19.61 32.70
CA TRP A 103 -27.73 -20.52 33.71
C TRP A 103 -28.78 -20.97 34.73
N ARG A 104 -29.73 -20.08 35.10
CA ARG A 104 -30.77 -20.40 36.08
C ARG A 104 -32.01 -21.08 35.49
N THR A 105 -32.24 -20.96 34.19
CA THR A 105 -33.42 -21.53 33.51
C THR A 105 -32.96 -22.53 32.46
N GLY A 106 -33.14 -23.82 32.76
CA GLY A 106 -32.69 -24.96 31.94
C GLY A 106 -32.87 -24.78 30.44
N GLY A 107 -31.84 -25.18 29.69
CA GLY A 107 -31.40 -24.61 28.40
C GLY A 107 -32.33 -24.66 27.19
N GLN A 108 -33.58 -25.09 27.32
CA GLN A 108 -34.47 -25.27 26.16
C GLN A 108 -35.25 -24.00 25.77
N LYS A 109 -35.52 -23.07 26.70
CA LYS A 109 -36.25 -21.82 26.40
C LYS A 109 -35.38 -20.74 25.73
N ASN A 110 -34.05 -20.83 25.85
CA ASN A 110 -33.11 -19.80 25.39
C ASN A 110 -32.81 -19.91 23.88
N TRP A 111 -32.88 -21.11 23.32
CA TRP A 111 -32.75 -21.34 21.88
C TRP A 111 -33.86 -20.63 21.10
N ASN A 112 -35.07 -20.55 21.65
CA ASN A 112 -36.18 -19.87 20.99
C ASN A 112 -35.91 -18.36 20.84
N VAL A 113 -35.29 -17.72 21.83
CA VAL A 113 -34.98 -16.28 21.75
C VAL A 113 -33.90 -16.01 20.71
N LEU A 114 -32.83 -16.83 20.67
CA LEU A 114 -31.81 -16.71 19.62
C LEU A 114 -32.38 -16.97 18.22
N VAL A 115 -33.26 -17.96 18.08
CA VAL A 115 -33.94 -18.25 16.81
C VAL A 115 -34.84 -17.08 16.40
N VAL A 116 -35.58 -16.46 17.32
CA VAL A 116 -36.43 -15.30 17.03
C VAL A 116 -35.60 -14.08 16.65
N VAL A 117 -34.48 -13.81 17.35
CA VAL A 117 -33.57 -12.70 17.02
C VAL A 117 -32.91 -12.93 15.65
N LEU A 118 -32.43 -14.15 15.37
CA LEU A 118 -31.83 -14.49 14.08
C LEU A 118 -32.86 -14.38 12.94
N ALA A 119 -34.09 -14.87 13.16
CA ALA A 119 -35.18 -14.74 12.21
C ALA A 119 -35.53 -13.26 11.96
N TYR A 120 -35.55 -12.43 13.00
CA TYR A 120 -35.79 -10.99 12.88
C TYR A 120 -34.71 -10.30 12.03
N VAL A 121 -33.42 -10.59 12.28
CA VAL A 121 -32.30 -10.04 11.50
C VAL A 121 -32.36 -10.47 10.04
N ILE A 122 -32.64 -11.74 9.76
CA ILE A 122 -32.80 -12.25 8.38
C ILE A 122 -33.96 -11.55 7.67
N THR A 123 -35.06 -11.31 8.38
CA THR A 123 -36.24 -10.62 7.82
C THR A 123 -35.90 -9.15 7.53
N MET A 124 -35.20 -8.47 8.46
CA MET A 124 -34.73 -7.09 8.30
C MET A 124 -33.81 -6.93 7.08
N LEU A 125 -32.86 -7.86 6.91
CA LEU A 125 -31.95 -7.89 5.76
C LEU A 125 -32.68 -8.16 4.43
N LYS A 126 -33.76 -8.95 4.45
CA LYS A 126 -34.61 -9.18 3.27
C LYS A 126 -35.48 -7.98 2.92
N THR A 127 -35.92 -7.22 3.93
CA THR A 127 -36.72 -6.00 3.73
C THR A 127 -35.88 -4.77 3.39
N MET A 128 -34.55 -4.86 3.53
CA MET A 128 -33.66 -3.78 3.12
C MET A 128 -33.81 -3.59 1.60
N PRO A 129 -34.23 -2.40 1.13
CA PRO A 129 -34.32 -2.14 -0.30
C PRO A 129 -32.92 -2.27 -0.88
N LYS A 130 -32.69 -3.34 -1.66
CA LYS A 130 -31.48 -3.47 -2.47
C LYS A 130 -31.40 -2.19 -3.31
N PRO A 131 -30.21 -1.55 -3.43
CA PRO A 131 -30.07 -0.36 -4.26
C PRO A 131 -30.54 -0.72 -5.66
N TYR A 132 -31.77 -0.31 -5.97
CA TYR A 132 -32.39 -0.56 -7.24
C TYR A 132 -31.77 0.44 -8.20
N ILE A 133 -30.70 -0.01 -8.85
CA ILE A 133 -30.17 0.68 -10.00
C ILE A 133 -31.03 0.16 -11.16
N PRO A 134 -31.86 0.99 -11.80
CA PRO A 134 -32.60 0.59 -12.98
C PRO A 134 -31.60 0.37 -14.13
N THR A 135 -30.97 -0.80 -14.14
CA THR A 135 -30.04 -1.26 -15.18
C THR A 135 -30.74 -2.09 -16.23
N LYS A 136 -31.97 -2.55 -15.97
CA LYS A 136 -32.73 -3.34 -16.93
C LYS A 136 -33.46 -2.41 -17.90
N PRO A 137 -33.35 -2.65 -19.23
CA PRO A 137 -34.04 -1.85 -20.23
C PRO A 137 -35.58 -1.94 -20.16
N ASP A 138 -36.11 -2.93 -19.44
CA ASP A 138 -37.55 -3.17 -19.29
C ASP A 138 -38.19 -2.32 -18.18
N ASP A 139 -37.38 -1.77 -17.28
CA ASP A 139 -37.83 -1.08 -16.07
C ASP A 139 -38.04 0.44 -16.26
N VAL A 140 -37.52 0.99 -17.35
CA VAL A 140 -37.55 2.42 -17.67
C VAL A 140 -37.77 2.60 -19.16
N PRO A 141 -38.50 3.65 -19.60
CA PRO A 141 -38.68 3.92 -21.02
C PRO A 141 -37.34 3.93 -21.76
N PRO A 142 -37.26 3.34 -22.98
CA PRO A 142 -35.98 3.12 -23.66
C PRO A 142 -35.22 4.43 -23.93
N LYS A 143 -35.92 5.55 -24.05
CA LYS A 143 -35.32 6.89 -24.17
C LYS A 143 -34.56 7.32 -22.91
N VAL A 144 -35.08 7.00 -21.73
CA VAL A 144 -34.44 7.30 -20.45
C VAL A 144 -33.26 6.35 -20.23
N ALA A 145 -33.43 5.06 -20.52
CA ALA A 145 -32.35 4.08 -20.44
C ALA A 145 -31.15 4.46 -21.32
N ASN A 146 -31.40 4.85 -22.57
CA ASN A 146 -30.37 5.32 -23.50
C ASN A 146 -29.70 6.62 -23.01
N HIS A 147 -30.45 7.53 -22.40
CA HIS A 147 -29.89 8.77 -21.85
C HIS A 147 -28.98 8.48 -20.64
N VAL A 148 -29.42 7.65 -19.70
CA VAL A 148 -28.62 7.23 -18.54
C VAL A 148 -27.36 6.50 -18.99
N ALA A 149 -27.45 5.59 -19.96
CA ALA A 149 -26.28 4.91 -20.53
C ALA A 149 -25.29 5.91 -21.19
N THR A 150 -25.81 6.92 -21.88
CA THR A 150 -24.99 7.99 -22.49
C THR A 150 -24.30 8.84 -21.43
N GLU A 151 -25.01 9.28 -20.39
CA GLU A 151 -24.41 10.09 -19.32
C GLU A 151 -23.45 9.28 -18.47
N TYR A 152 -23.75 8.01 -18.21
CA TYR A 152 -22.84 7.09 -17.53
C TYR A 152 -21.55 6.90 -18.33
N SER A 153 -21.65 6.62 -19.64
CA SER A 153 -20.45 6.47 -20.49
C SER A 153 -19.64 7.77 -20.59
N ARG A 154 -20.30 8.93 -20.75
CA ARG A 154 -19.64 10.25 -20.70
C ARG A 154 -18.92 10.48 -19.38
N THR A 155 -19.59 10.21 -18.27
CA THR A 155 -19.03 10.39 -16.92
C THR A 155 -17.88 9.42 -16.68
N ALA A 156 -17.97 8.18 -17.16
CA ALA A 156 -16.90 7.19 -17.07
C ALA A 156 -15.66 7.62 -17.87
N VAL A 157 -15.84 8.14 -19.09
CA VAL A 157 -14.74 8.66 -19.93
C VAL A 157 -14.12 9.91 -19.31
N ILE A 158 -14.94 10.86 -18.85
CA ILE A 158 -14.45 12.07 -18.16
C ILE A 158 -13.71 11.67 -16.90
N SER A 159 -14.26 10.76 -16.10
CA SER A 159 -13.59 10.23 -14.90
C SER A 159 -12.24 9.64 -15.27
N HIS A 160 -12.17 8.81 -16.31
CA HIS A 160 -10.92 8.18 -16.75
C HIS A 160 -9.89 9.19 -17.26
N ILE A 161 -10.29 10.19 -18.05
CA ILE A 161 -9.40 11.25 -18.55
C ILE A 161 -9.00 12.23 -17.43
N SER A 162 -9.89 12.46 -16.46
CA SER A 162 -9.65 13.33 -15.31
C SER A 162 -8.76 12.70 -14.24
N GLN A 163 -8.50 11.39 -14.31
CA GLN A 163 -7.46 10.79 -13.48
C GLN A 163 -6.16 11.51 -13.81
N ALA A 164 -5.54 12.09 -12.78
CA ALA A 164 -4.29 12.82 -12.90
C ALA A 164 -3.15 11.86 -13.25
N THR A 165 -3.06 11.47 -14.51
CA THR A 165 -2.00 10.58 -15.03
C THR A 165 -0.66 11.32 -15.16
N THR A 166 -0.69 12.65 -15.25
CA THR A 166 0.50 13.49 -15.52
C THR A 166 0.97 14.32 -14.32
N GLY A 167 0.24 14.26 -13.19
CA GLY A 167 0.60 15.00 -11.98
C GLY A 167 1.81 14.39 -11.28
N GLN A 168 3.00 14.92 -11.54
CA GLN A 168 4.19 14.53 -10.80
C GLN A 168 4.30 15.32 -9.50
N GLN A 169 3.89 14.70 -8.39
CA GLN A 169 4.24 15.23 -7.07
C GLN A 169 5.65 14.75 -6.70
N GLU A 170 6.53 15.70 -6.34
CA GLU A 170 7.85 15.34 -5.79
C GLU A 170 7.69 14.41 -4.59
N GLY A 171 8.54 13.38 -4.50
CA GLY A 171 8.47 12.37 -3.45
C GLY A 171 7.46 11.24 -3.68
N TRP A 172 6.63 11.28 -4.72
CA TRP A 172 5.70 10.22 -5.07
C TRP A 172 6.08 9.53 -6.37
N GLY A 173 5.84 8.22 -6.45
CA GLY A 173 6.02 7.48 -7.68
C GLY A 173 5.01 7.87 -8.76
N ARG A 174 5.47 7.85 -10.02
CA ARG A 174 4.64 8.13 -11.19
C ARG A 174 3.57 7.03 -11.36
N PRO A 175 2.33 7.36 -11.75
CA PRO A 175 1.35 6.36 -12.11
C PRO A 175 1.84 5.52 -13.31
N GLY A 176 1.58 4.22 -13.30
CA GLY A 176 2.06 3.27 -14.30
C GLY A 176 3.50 2.78 -14.11
N THR A 177 4.24 3.25 -13.10
CA THR A 177 5.54 2.66 -12.73
C THR A 177 5.38 1.71 -11.55
N LYS A 178 6.42 0.91 -11.25
CA LYS A 178 6.45 0.03 -10.06
C LYS A 178 6.34 0.79 -8.73
N TRP A 179 6.42 2.12 -8.78
CA TRP A 179 6.35 3.02 -7.64
C TRP A 179 5.00 3.73 -7.53
N GLU A 180 4.02 3.42 -8.38
CA GLU A 180 2.69 4.01 -8.32
C GLU A 180 2.09 3.91 -6.92
N GLY A 181 1.59 5.05 -6.43
CA GLY A 181 0.99 5.16 -5.10
C GLY A 181 1.97 5.04 -3.93
N LYS A 182 3.29 4.94 -4.18
CA LYS A 182 4.30 4.88 -3.12
C LYS A 182 4.93 6.24 -2.89
N HIS A 183 4.96 6.65 -1.62
CA HIS A 183 5.73 7.81 -1.17
C HIS A 183 7.16 7.39 -0.85
N PHE A 184 8.15 7.92 -1.60
CA PHE A 184 9.54 7.48 -1.55
C PHE A 184 10.17 7.62 -0.16
N ARG A 185 9.92 8.73 0.54
CA ARG A 185 10.45 8.91 1.91
C ARG A 185 9.91 7.85 2.86
N SER A 186 8.60 7.62 2.87
CA SER A 186 7.98 6.61 3.72
C SER A 186 8.45 5.21 3.37
N TRP A 187 8.61 4.91 2.07
CA TRP A 187 9.12 3.63 1.59
C TRP A 187 10.57 3.38 2.05
N ILE A 188 11.46 4.36 1.85
CA ILE A 188 12.87 4.27 2.27
C ILE A 188 12.96 4.07 3.78
N LEU A 189 12.18 4.84 4.57
CA LEU A 189 12.15 4.67 6.03
C LEU A 189 11.57 3.33 6.46
N GLY A 190 10.61 2.78 5.71
CA GLY A 190 10.07 1.44 5.92
C GLY A 190 11.11 0.33 5.75
N SER A 191 12.19 0.56 4.98
CA SER A 191 13.26 -0.43 4.83
C SER A 191 14.04 -0.71 6.12
N VAL A 192 13.94 0.16 7.13
CA VAL A 192 14.60 -0.01 8.43
C VAL A 192 14.11 -1.24 9.18
N SER A 193 12.81 -1.56 9.09
CA SER A 193 12.29 -2.77 9.74
C SER A 193 12.80 -4.03 9.05
N VAL A 194 12.82 -4.04 7.71
CA VAL A 194 13.33 -5.17 6.92
C VAL A 194 14.81 -5.41 7.21
N MET A 195 15.61 -4.35 7.25
CA MET A 195 17.05 -4.44 7.54
C MET A 195 17.31 -4.90 8.99
N ARG A 196 16.46 -4.50 9.94
CA ARG A 196 16.54 -4.90 11.36
C ARG A 196 16.31 -6.40 11.50
N GLU A 197 15.30 -6.92 10.81
CA GLU A 197 14.99 -8.35 10.76
C GLU A 197 16.12 -9.14 10.08
N ALA A 198 16.59 -8.69 8.91
CA ALA A 198 17.65 -9.34 8.15
C ALA A 198 18.96 -9.52 8.94
N LEU A 199 19.32 -8.52 9.76
CA LEU A 199 20.52 -8.55 10.57
C LEU A 199 20.31 -9.13 11.98
N GLY A 200 19.08 -9.56 12.32
CA GLY A 200 18.76 -10.10 13.64
C GLY A 200 18.99 -9.11 14.78
N VAL A 201 18.80 -7.80 14.52
CA VAL A 201 18.98 -6.75 15.51
C VAL A 201 17.85 -6.84 16.54
N LYS A 202 18.19 -7.24 17.77
CA LYS A 202 17.23 -7.25 18.89
C LYS A 202 16.97 -5.83 19.37
N ASP A 203 15.71 -5.55 19.72
CA ASP A 203 15.29 -4.28 20.30
C ASP A 203 15.78 -4.17 21.76
N ASP A 204 17.09 -4.01 21.93
CA ASP A 204 17.65 -3.67 23.22
C ASP A 204 17.34 -2.19 23.53
N LEU A 205 16.61 -1.95 24.62
CA LEU A 205 16.25 -0.63 25.14
C LEU A 205 17.46 0.26 25.47
N SER A 206 18.69 -0.29 25.42
CA SER A 206 19.93 0.42 25.67
C SER A 206 20.33 1.40 24.56
N TYR A 207 19.74 1.30 23.36
CA TYR A 207 20.09 2.16 22.23
C TYR A 207 19.00 3.16 21.90
N SER A 208 19.40 4.38 21.51
CA SER A 208 18.46 5.36 20.98
C SER A 208 17.76 4.79 19.74
N PRO A 209 16.42 4.89 19.63
CA PRO A 209 15.66 4.31 18.52
C PRO A 209 16.05 4.88 17.15
N LEU A 210 16.73 6.02 17.14
CA LEU A 210 17.23 6.67 15.92
C LEU A 210 18.67 6.27 15.57
N SER A 211 19.39 5.58 16.45
CA SER A 211 20.79 5.22 16.25
C SER A 211 20.96 4.02 15.32
N PHE A 212 22.00 4.07 14.49
CA PHE A 212 22.37 2.96 13.60
C PHE A 212 23.41 2.00 14.22
N GLN A 213 23.91 2.31 15.42
CA GLN A 213 24.87 1.47 16.15
C GLN A 213 24.45 -0.01 16.30
N PRO A 214 23.17 -0.34 16.56
CA PRO A 214 22.74 -1.73 16.64
C PRO A 214 23.00 -2.53 15.35
N PHE A 215 22.91 -1.89 14.18
CA PHE A 215 23.15 -2.53 12.89
C PHE A 215 24.64 -2.83 12.68
N TYR A 216 25.53 -1.93 13.10
CA TYR A 216 26.98 -2.16 13.05
C TYR A 216 27.41 -3.26 14.03
N ASN A 217 26.83 -3.29 15.22
CA ASN A 217 27.09 -4.35 16.20
C ASN A 217 26.58 -5.71 15.71
N ALA A 218 25.42 -5.76 15.03
CA ALA A 218 24.94 -6.98 14.40
C ALA A 218 25.93 -7.50 13.34
N LEU A 219 26.50 -6.62 12.51
CA LEU A 219 27.53 -7.00 11.54
C LEU A 219 28.80 -7.57 12.20
N THR A 220 29.23 -7.07 13.36
CA THR A 220 30.40 -7.65 14.06
C THR A 220 30.17 -9.07 14.59
N ARG A 221 28.92 -9.49 14.77
CA ARG A 221 28.57 -10.82 15.29
C ARG A 221 28.54 -11.89 14.21
N ILE A 222 28.75 -11.52 12.95
CA ILE A 222 28.57 -12.38 11.78
C ILE A 222 29.96 -12.98 11.45
N PRO A 223 30.30 -14.22 11.90
CA PRO A 223 31.66 -14.77 11.78
C PRO A 223 32.06 -14.97 10.31
N SER A 224 33.16 -14.38 9.84
CA SER A 224 33.57 -14.49 8.43
C SER A 224 33.83 -15.96 8.07
N SER A 225 33.13 -16.48 7.05
CA SER A 225 33.35 -17.82 6.55
C SER A 225 34.50 -17.82 5.54
N SER A 226 35.69 -17.43 5.98
CA SER A 226 36.92 -17.60 5.21
C SER A 226 37.57 -18.91 5.68
N PRO A 227 37.87 -19.87 4.79
CA PRO A 227 38.52 -21.11 5.20
C PRO A 227 39.90 -20.77 5.77
N GLU A 228 40.08 -21.01 7.07
CA GLU A 228 41.39 -21.00 7.72
C GLU A 228 42.37 -21.86 6.92
N ASN A 229 43.42 -21.23 6.39
CA ASN A 229 44.64 -21.95 6.02
C ASN A 229 45.27 -22.45 7.34
N PRO A 230 45.49 -23.76 7.54
CA PRO A 230 45.95 -24.31 8.83
C PRO A 230 47.41 -24.03 9.19
N PHE A 231 48.06 -23.05 8.57
CA PHE A 231 49.49 -22.82 8.76
C PHE A 231 49.80 -21.33 8.90
N GLU A 232 49.53 -20.76 10.07
CA GLU A 232 50.26 -19.57 10.51
C GLU A 232 50.44 -19.61 12.02
N SER A 233 51.71 -19.65 12.42
CA SER A 233 52.19 -19.71 13.79
C SER A 233 52.12 -18.32 14.46
N PRO A 234 52.12 -18.25 15.80
CA PRO A 234 51.90 -17.01 16.52
C PRO A 234 53.21 -16.21 16.62
N SER A 235 53.34 -15.13 15.85
CA SER A 235 54.32 -14.11 16.17
C SER A 235 53.85 -12.69 15.85
N SER A 236 53.80 -11.91 16.93
CA SER A 236 54.11 -10.47 17.02
C SER A 236 53.25 -9.48 16.23
N SER A 237 52.42 -8.76 16.99
CA SER A 237 52.22 -7.31 16.92
C SER A 237 52.18 -6.67 15.53
N SER A 238 51.01 -6.71 14.90
CA SER A 238 50.67 -5.76 13.85
C SER A 238 49.20 -5.40 13.98
N THR A 239 48.95 -4.15 14.34
CA THR A 239 47.63 -3.50 14.38
C THR A 239 47.09 -3.40 12.95
N ILE A 240 46.48 -4.47 12.45
CA ILE A 240 45.72 -4.47 11.19
C ILE A 240 44.29 -4.86 11.56
N PRO A 241 43.28 -3.98 11.36
CA PRO A 241 41.90 -4.35 11.66
C PRO A 241 41.45 -5.48 10.71
N PRO A 242 40.63 -6.43 11.18
CA PRO A 242 40.26 -7.63 10.44
C PRO A 242 39.53 -7.25 9.14
N GLN A 243 40.17 -7.59 8.03
CA GLN A 243 39.83 -7.13 6.69
C GLN A 243 38.90 -8.15 5.99
N GLU A 244 37.72 -8.48 6.55
CA GLU A 244 36.79 -9.41 5.86
C GLU A 244 35.30 -9.03 5.86
N ASP A 245 34.85 -7.98 6.57
CA ASP A 245 33.45 -7.50 6.50
C ASP A 245 33.27 -6.17 5.75
N THR A 246 34.29 -5.75 5.00
CA THR A 246 34.32 -4.44 4.32
C THR A 246 33.12 -4.26 3.38
N GLY A 247 32.72 -5.31 2.66
CA GLY A 247 31.60 -5.25 1.71
C GLY A 247 30.26 -4.93 2.37
N LEU A 248 29.86 -5.71 3.37
CA LEU A 248 28.60 -5.48 4.09
C LEU A 248 28.60 -4.15 4.86
N ARG A 249 29.75 -3.75 5.42
CA ARG A 249 29.88 -2.44 6.08
C ARG A 249 29.73 -1.28 5.09
N VAL A 250 30.31 -1.39 3.89
CA VAL A 250 30.14 -0.38 2.84
C VAL A 250 28.69 -0.31 2.38
N LEU A 251 28.03 -1.46 2.19
CA LEU A 251 26.60 -1.51 1.85
C LEU A 251 25.75 -0.86 2.95
N LEU A 252 26.00 -1.20 4.22
CA LEU A 252 25.30 -0.61 5.35
C LEU A 252 25.52 0.90 5.42
N ASN A 253 26.75 1.39 5.27
CA ASN A 253 27.06 2.82 5.24
C ASN A 253 26.32 3.54 4.11
N SER A 254 26.25 2.92 2.92
CA SER A 254 25.52 3.48 1.78
C SER A 254 24.01 3.54 2.04
N TRP A 255 23.45 2.51 2.69
CA TRP A 255 22.05 2.47 3.10
C TRP A 255 21.73 3.50 4.19
N VAL A 256 22.55 3.58 5.25
CA VAL A 256 22.42 4.58 6.33
C VAL A 256 22.37 5.99 5.75
N LYS A 257 23.24 6.30 4.79
CA LYS A 257 23.25 7.60 4.10
C LYS A 257 21.89 7.92 3.44
N TYR A 258 21.26 6.96 2.77
CA TYR A 258 19.92 7.15 2.19
C TYR A 258 18.83 7.31 3.26
N ILE A 259 18.92 6.60 4.38
CA ILE A 259 17.98 6.77 5.50
C ILE A 259 18.11 8.17 6.12
N GLU A 260 19.34 8.63 6.37
CA GLU A 260 19.60 9.97 6.92
C GLU A 260 19.11 11.06 5.97
N GLN A 261 19.38 10.89 4.67
CA GLN A 261 18.86 11.80 3.65
C GLN A 261 17.33 11.79 3.65
N ALA A 262 16.68 10.62 3.73
CA ALA A 262 15.22 10.55 3.81
C ALA A 262 14.65 11.18 5.09
N ARG A 263 15.35 11.10 6.23
CA ARG A 263 14.90 11.68 7.51
C ARG A 263 15.07 13.20 7.58
N TYR A 264 16.21 13.71 7.11
CA TYR A 264 16.63 15.08 7.42
C TYR A 264 16.75 16.00 6.20
N ALA A 265 16.78 15.46 4.98
CA ALA A 265 16.90 16.31 3.80
C ALA A 265 15.63 17.14 3.57
N LYS A 266 15.84 18.40 3.18
CA LYS A 266 14.76 19.31 2.79
C LYS A 266 14.08 18.90 1.48
N ARG A 267 14.83 18.24 0.58
CA ARG A 267 14.35 17.73 -0.70
C ARG A 267 13.72 16.34 -0.50
N GLU A 268 12.59 16.09 -1.17
CA GLU A 268 12.00 14.76 -1.20
C GLU A 268 12.86 13.78 -2.00
N PRO A 269 13.05 12.53 -1.50
CA PRO A 269 13.82 11.54 -2.20
C PRO A 269 13.16 11.14 -3.52
N GLY A 270 13.98 10.85 -4.51
CA GLY A 270 13.54 10.49 -5.86
C GLY A 270 13.44 8.99 -6.09
N GLU A 271 12.89 8.62 -7.25
CA GLU A 271 12.78 7.22 -7.69
C GLU A 271 14.13 6.48 -7.73
N ARG A 272 15.21 7.19 -8.12
CA ARG A 272 16.57 6.64 -8.16
C ARG A 272 17.06 6.22 -6.78
N GLU A 273 16.77 7.01 -5.76
CA GLU A 273 17.20 6.78 -4.39
C GLU A 273 16.39 5.63 -3.76
N ALA A 274 15.07 5.60 -4.01
CA ALA A 274 14.22 4.49 -3.60
C ALA A 274 14.64 3.16 -4.24
N GLY A 275 14.96 3.18 -5.54
CA GLY A 275 15.49 2.01 -6.25
C GLY A 275 16.87 1.57 -5.75
N ALA A 276 17.76 2.50 -5.39
CA ALA A 276 19.04 2.16 -4.79
C ALA A 276 18.88 1.46 -3.44
N VAL A 277 18.00 1.98 -2.58
CA VAL A 277 17.71 1.37 -1.27
C VAL A 277 17.12 -0.03 -1.41
N GLU A 278 16.17 -0.23 -2.32
CA GLU A 278 15.59 -1.55 -2.61
C GLU A 278 16.67 -2.57 -2.99
N ARG A 279 17.59 -2.20 -3.89
CA ARG A 279 18.70 -3.07 -4.29
C ARG A 279 19.69 -3.36 -3.15
N LEU A 280 20.02 -2.36 -2.35
CA LEU A 280 20.92 -2.54 -1.20
C LEU A 280 20.35 -3.53 -0.20
N VAL A 281 19.06 -3.40 0.13
CA VAL A 281 18.37 -4.31 1.06
C VAL A 281 18.29 -5.72 0.49
N GLU A 282 17.98 -5.85 -0.81
CA GLU A 282 17.95 -7.14 -1.52
C GLU A 282 19.32 -7.86 -1.46
N ILE A 283 20.42 -7.15 -1.73
CA ILE A 283 21.78 -7.71 -1.67
C ILE A 283 22.11 -8.18 -0.25
N VAL A 284 21.75 -7.40 0.77
CA VAL A 284 22.03 -7.77 2.16
C VAL A 284 21.22 -8.99 2.57
N LEU A 285 19.92 -9.04 2.24
CA LEU A 285 19.07 -10.21 2.49
C LEU A 285 19.63 -11.46 1.82
N LEU A 286 20.04 -11.37 0.55
CA LEU A 286 20.65 -12.49 -0.17
C LEU A 286 21.96 -12.94 0.48
N THR A 287 22.80 -11.99 0.90
CA THR A 287 24.07 -12.31 1.56
C THR A 287 23.84 -13.02 2.90
N MET A 288 22.85 -12.57 3.68
CA MET A 288 22.49 -13.22 4.95
C MET A 288 21.91 -14.61 4.73
N LYS A 289 21.05 -14.79 3.71
CA LYS A 289 20.47 -16.09 3.37
C LYS A 289 21.53 -17.10 2.91
N ILE A 290 22.45 -16.69 2.02
CA ILE A 290 23.57 -17.55 1.58
C ILE A 290 24.41 -17.99 2.78
N LYS A 291 24.61 -17.08 3.74
CA LYS A 291 25.36 -17.38 4.95
C LYS A 291 24.64 -18.36 5.87
N GLU A 292 23.33 -18.20 6.04
CA GLU A 292 22.49 -19.14 6.78
C GLU A 292 22.55 -20.55 6.15
N GLU A 293 22.39 -20.64 4.83
CA GLU A 293 22.48 -21.91 4.10
C GLU A 293 23.87 -22.56 4.25
N LYS A 294 24.96 -21.78 4.13
CA LYS A 294 26.33 -22.30 4.29
C LYS A 294 26.64 -22.74 5.73
N GLY A 295 26.06 -22.07 6.73
CA GLY A 295 26.19 -22.45 8.13
C GLY A 295 25.43 -23.73 8.49
N ASN A 296 24.38 -24.06 7.72
CA ASN A 296 23.51 -25.19 7.97
C ASN A 296 23.87 -26.45 7.17
N THR A 297 24.90 -26.42 6.33
CA THR A 297 25.42 -27.60 5.63
C THR A 297 26.43 -28.32 6.55
N PRO A 298 26.06 -29.40 7.27
CA PRO A 298 27.02 -30.15 8.05
C PRO A 298 28.05 -30.78 7.12
N ALA A 299 29.30 -30.83 7.57
CA ALA A 299 30.45 -31.45 6.93
C ALA A 299 30.30 -32.98 6.78
N GLN A 300 29.25 -33.47 6.10
CA GLN A 300 29.14 -34.85 5.63
C GLN A 300 29.81 -34.96 4.26
N ASN A 301 31.14 -34.98 4.22
CA ASN A 301 31.92 -35.67 3.19
C ASN A 301 33.41 -35.51 3.48
N LYS A 302 33.86 -36.09 4.60
CA LYS A 302 35.24 -36.57 4.76
C LYS A 302 35.19 -37.81 5.66
N SER A 303 34.89 -38.95 5.05
CA SER A 303 35.25 -40.27 5.58
C SER A 303 35.91 -41.06 4.46
#